data_AF-A0A1Y1Z451-F1
#
_entry.id   AF-A0A1Y1Z451-F1
#
_cell.length_a   1.000
_cell.length_b   1.000
_cell.length_c   1.000
_cell.angle_alpha   90.00
_cell.angle_beta   90.00
_cell.angle_gamma   90.00
#
_symmetry.space_group_name_H-M   'P 1'
#
loop_
_entity.id
_entity.type
_entity.pdbx_description
1 polymer ?
#
loop_
_entity_poly.entity_id
_entity_poly.type
_entity_poly.pdbx_seq_one_letter_code
_entity_poly.pdbx_strand_id
1 'polypeptide(L)'
;MALAALQSVEEEIKEAPPGGHILCTAPILFGADEQWLYLPHSKQFDLSRGSQRKLVFECKEELHSHKSFMVDPAKTVIIICLASVKPTLKVIERCRKEGIQVVWLDWRITKHNLRHAMPPAVRRGFSKSLGWNIGLGAELPDGQGRCLLKGTWNADLYPPLKAVVGPNDLFLDKNRMSSMWSTKEPLHEYLRSSGMKTLFFAGVNTDQCVLGIVDCTGTMTGRNAREPFIDDFLPSLTLSVSWPKDHANLGNTIKPKHLQDQPEIALHDETKPDGCATTNMTYIVALTDPDAPSRDDPKWSEMCHWIAANVPLSAETYSILSIPFFGIEGKDRKGGDKDSGLDEVMEYKPPGPPPKTGKHRYVFLVFAPANGTTLPLKLTRPADRQHWGTGEERKGVRQWAEENDLVPVGANFIYAQNKKQ
;
A
#
# COMPACT_ATOMS: atom_id res chain seq x y z
N MET A 1 -0.25 16.42 -34.52
CA MET A 1 0.08 15.10 -35.07
C MET A 1 -0.70 13.95 -34.43
N ALA A 2 -1.04 13.99 -33.14
CA ALA A 2 -1.83 12.92 -32.48
C ALA A 2 -3.27 12.75 -33.02
N LEU A 3 -3.98 13.84 -33.36
CA LEU A 3 -5.34 13.73 -33.92
C LEU A 3 -5.40 13.07 -35.30
N ALA A 4 -4.38 13.30 -36.14
CA ALA A 4 -4.34 12.76 -37.50
C ALA A 4 -4.13 11.23 -37.51
N ALA A 5 -3.39 10.70 -36.53
CA ALA A 5 -3.18 9.26 -36.38
C ALA A 5 -4.41 8.52 -35.82
N LEU A 6 -5.25 9.20 -35.03
CA LEU A 6 -6.53 8.63 -34.57
C LEU A 6 -7.55 8.56 -35.71
N GLN A 7 -7.62 9.58 -36.56
CA GLN A 7 -8.51 9.59 -37.72
C GLN A 7 -8.16 8.51 -38.76
N SER A 8 -6.86 8.25 -39.01
CA SER A 8 -6.46 7.20 -39.95
C SER A 8 -6.81 5.78 -39.46
N VAL A 9 -6.80 5.56 -38.14
CA VAL A 9 -7.16 4.26 -37.54
C VAL A 9 -8.67 4.04 -37.58
N GLU A 10 -9.49 5.10 -37.42
CA GLU A 10 -10.94 5.00 -37.53
C GLU A 10 -11.43 4.74 -38.96
N GLU A 11 -10.72 5.26 -39.98
CA GLU A 11 -11.05 4.98 -41.39
C GLU A 11 -10.75 3.53 -41.79
N GLU A 12 -9.63 2.95 -41.37
CA GLU A 12 -9.29 1.54 -41.65
C GLU A 12 -10.27 0.54 -40.99
N ILE A 13 -10.88 0.89 -39.85
CA ILE A 13 -11.83 0.01 -39.15
C ILE A 13 -13.16 -0.13 -39.93
N LYS A 14 -13.53 0.83 -40.78
CA LYS A 14 -14.80 0.78 -41.53
C LYS A 14 -14.77 -0.14 -42.76
N GLU A 15 -13.59 -0.54 -43.24
CA GLU A 15 -13.47 -1.37 -44.46
C GLU A 15 -13.15 -2.86 -44.17
N ALA A 16 -12.96 -3.26 -42.91
CA ALA A 16 -12.58 -4.63 -42.59
C ALA A 16 -13.79 -5.60 -42.58
N PRO A 17 -13.73 -6.76 -43.28
CA PRO A 17 -14.79 -7.76 -43.24
C PRO A 17 -14.92 -8.41 -41.85
N PRO A 18 -16.12 -8.87 -41.45
CA PRO A 18 -16.36 -9.42 -40.12
C PRO A 18 -15.64 -10.76 -39.97
N GLY A 19 -14.48 -10.76 -39.30
CA GLY A 19 -13.68 -11.95 -39.03
C GLY A 19 -12.17 -11.83 -39.28
N GLY A 20 -11.67 -10.69 -39.76
CA GLY A 20 -10.23 -10.47 -39.94
C GLY A 20 -9.50 -10.09 -38.64
N HIS A 21 -8.42 -10.79 -38.29
CA HIS A 21 -7.49 -10.30 -37.28
C HIS A 21 -6.78 -9.04 -37.81
N ILE A 22 -7.05 -7.87 -37.21
CA ILE A 22 -6.32 -6.64 -37.52
C ILE A 22 -4.89 -6.80 -36.99
N LEU A 23 -3.94 -7.05 -37.88
CA LEU A 23 -2.52 -6.97 -37.58
C LEU A 23 -2.12 -5.50 -37.49
N CYS A 24 -2.32 -4.89 -36.33
CA CYS A 24 -1.80 -3.54 -36.07
C CYS A 24 -0.26 -3.59 -36.15
N THR A 25 0.32 -2.97 -37.17
CA THR A 25 1.78 -2.89 -37.38
C THR A 25 2.36 -1.56 -36.91
N ALA A 26 1.51 -0.55 -36.73
CA ALA A 26 1.89 0.77 -36.25
C ALA A 26 2.32 0.73 -34.76
N PRO A 27 3.26 1.59 -34.33
CA PRO A 27 3.57 1.78 -32.92
C PRO A 27 2.32 2.19 -32.12
N ILE A 28 2.04 1.48 -31.03
CA ILE A 28 0.91 1.74 -30.13
C ILE A 28 1.40 2.58 -28.96
N LEU A 29 0.90 3.82 -28.85
CA LEU A 29 1.21 4.71 -27.74
C LEU A 29 0.47 4.30 -26.45
N PHE A 30 1.15 4.34 -25.32
CA PHE A 30 0.58 4.14 -23.99
C PHE A 30 1.33 4.96 -22.93
N GLY A 31 0.81 5.03 -21.69
CA GLY A 31 1.47 5.77 -20.61
C GLY A 31 0.98 7.20 -20.39
N ALA A 32 -0.23 7.54 -20.88
CA ALA A 32 -0.85 8.86 -20.77
C ALA A 32 0.04 9.98 -21.34
N ASP A 33 0.63 10.80 -20.47
CA ASP A 33 1.51 11.92 -20.87
C ASP A 33 2.93 11.47 -21.27
N GLU A 34 3.28 10.21 -21.00
CA GLU A 34 4.58 9.65 -21.34
C GLU A 34 4.57 9.05 -22.75
N GLN A 35 5.64 9.30 -23.52
CA GLN A 35 5.78 8.80 -24.90
C GLN A 35 6.26 7.34 -24.92
N TRP A 36 5.53 6.42 -24.31
CA TRP A 36 5.86 4.99 -24.37
C TRP A 36 5.18 4.31 -25.53
N LEU A 37 5.91 3.45 -26.24
CA LEU A 37 5.42 2.78 -27.43
C LEU A 37 5.51 1.28 -27.26
N TYR A 38 4.47 0.56 -27.64
CA TYR A 38 4.58 -0.86 -27.95
C TYR A 38 4.74 -0.99 -29.46
N LEU A 39 5.73 -1.77 -29.89
CA LEU A 39 6.05 -2.02 -31.30
C LEU A 39 5.56 -3.42 -31.67
N PRO A 40 4.37 -3.58 -32.27
CA PRO A 40 3.77 -4.90 -32.46
C PRO A 40 4.59 -5.81 -33.38
N HIS A 41 5.24 -5.22 -34.40
CA HIS A 41 6.06 -5.97 -35.36
C HIS A 41 7.27 -6.66 -34.70
N SER A 42 7.99 -5.96 -33.83
CA SER A 42 9.14 -6.51 -33.11
C SER A 42 8.76 -7.10 -31.73
N LYS A 43 7.52 -6.91 -31.29
CA LYS A 43 7.02 -7.22 -29.93
C LYS A 43 7.86 -6.56 -28.84
N GLN A 44 8.25 -5.30 -29.04
CA GLN A 44 9.14 -4.58 -28.12
C GLN A 44 8.44 -3.40 -27.46
N PHE A 45 8.84 -3.07 -26.24
CA PHE A 45 8.42 -1.83 -25.58
C PHE A 45 9.51 -0.77 -25.70
N ASP A 46 9.18 0.40 -26.21
CA ASP A 46 10.02 1.58 -26.14
C ASP A 46 9.58 2.49 -24.99
N LEU A 47 10.34 2.46 -23.89
CA LEU A 47 10.13 3.29 -22.70
C LEU A 47 11.12 4.47 -22.65
N SER A 48 11.87 4.71 -23.74
CA SER A 48 12.90 5.73 -23.82
C SER A 48 12.37 7.16 -23.94
N ARG A 49 11.06 7.32 -24.21
CA ARG A 49 10.38 8.63 -24.38
C ARG A 49 11.01 9.43 -25.53
N GLY A 50 11.22 8.76 -26.66
CA GLY A 50 11.83 9.36 -27.85
C GLY A 50 13.32 9.65 -27.74
N SER A 51 14.02 9.11 -26.72
CA SER A 51 15.45 9.33 -26.58
C SER A 51 16.23 8.71 -27.75
N GLN A 52 17.26 9.42 -28.21
CA GLN A 52 18.17 8.95 -29.25
C GLN A 52 19.03 7.78 -28.74
N ARG A 53 19.37 7.78 -27.45
CA ARG A 53 20.14 6.72 -26.81
C ARG A 53 19.19 5.71 -26.17
N LYS A 54 19.20 4.48 -26.68
CA LYS A 54 18.34 3.39 -26.19
C LYS A 54 19.16 2.18 -25.79
N LEU A 55 18.99 1.74 -24.55
CA LEU A 55 19.54 0.48 -24.05
C LEU A 55 18.45 -0.61 -24.16
N VAL A 56 18.76 -1.70 -24.86
CA VAL A 56 17.82 -2.82 -25.09
C VAL A 56 18.02 -3.90 -24.03
N PHE A 57 16.92 -4.33 -23.40
CA PHE A 57 16.86 -5.45 -22.47
C PHE A 57 16.06 -6.60 -23.10
N GLU A 58 16.75 -7.66 -23.48
CA GLU A 58 16.13 -8.86 -24.06
C GLU A 58 15.38 -9.68 -22.99
N CYS A 59 14.16 -10.08 -23.32
CA CYS A 59 13.33 -10.96 -22.51
C CYS A 59 13.42 -12.40 -23.05
N LYS A 60 13.31 -13.39 -22.16
CA LYS A 60 13.24 -14.79 -22.59
C LYS A 60 11.89 -15.06 -23.27
N GLU A 61 11.93 -15.30 -24.58
CA GLU A 61 10.77 -15.48 -25.46
C GLU A 61 9.87 -16.66 -25.06
N GLU A 62 10.42 -17.70 -24.44
CA GLU A 62 9.70 -18.91 -24.01
C GLU A 62 8.64 -18.66 -22.93
N LEU A 63 8.69 -17.51 -22.22
CA LEU A 63 7.85 -17.22 -21.05
C LEU A 63 6.92 -16.00 -21.24
N HIS A 64 7.12 -15.18 -22.26
CA HIS A 64 6.45 -13.87 -22.36
C HIS A 64 6.04 -13.52 -23.80
N SER A 65 4.94 -12.78 -23.95
CA SER A 65 4.42 -12.33 -25.25
C SER A 65 5.23 -11.18 -25.90
N HIS A 66 6.28 -10.67 -25.23
CA HIS A 66 7.14 -9.59 -25.71
C HIS A 66 8.62 -10.00 -25.74
N LYS A 67 9.39 -9.43 -26.67
CA LYS A 67 10.78 -9.80 -26.94
C LYS A 67 11.80 -8.98 -26.16
N SER A 68 11.59 -7.68 -26.04
CA SER A 68 12.52 -6.81 -25.32
C SER A 68 11.88 -5.49 -24.93
N PHE A 69 12.57 -4.73 -24.10
CA PHE A 69 12.21 -3.34 -23.81
C PHE A 69 13.42 -2.41 -23.88
N MET A 70 13.18 -1.15 -24.21
CA MET A 70 14.18 -0.11 -24.41
C MET A 70 14.01 1.01 -23.40
N VAL A 71 15.12 1.49 -22.84
CA VAL A 71 15.13 2.62 -21.91
C VAL A 71 16.23 3.61 -22.26
N ASP A 72 16.06 4.87 -21.86
CA ASP A 72 17.14 5.85 -21.89
C ASP A 72 18.03 5.65 -20.64
N PRO A 73 19.29 5.19 -20.77
CA PRO A 73 20.15 4.98 -19.62
C PRO A 73 20.43 6.25 -18.81
N ALA A 74 20.42 7.43 -19.44
CA ALA A 74 20.66 8.71 -18.76
C ALA A 74 19.46 9.17 -17.92
N LYS A 75 18.26 8.62 -18.16
CA LYS A 75 17.05 8.86 -17.36
C LYS A 75 16.68 7.66 -16.49
N THR A 76 17.59 6.69 -16.38
CA THR A 76 17.38 5.45 -15.66
C THR A 76 18.27 5.41 -14.42
N VAL A 77 17.70 4.93 -13.32
CA VAL A 77 18.42 4.65 -12.07
C VAL A 77 18.16 3.21 -11.64
N ILE A 78 19.20 2.52 -11.18
CA ILE A 78 19.09 1.22 -10.54
C ILE A 78 19.17 1.37 -9.03
N ILE A 79 18.19 0.80 -8.35
CA ILE A 79 18.05 0.76 -6.89
C ILE A 79 18.39 -0.66 -6.43
N ILE A 80 19.37 -0.76 -5.53
CA ILE A 80 19.90 -2.03 -5.04
C ILE A 80 19.50 -2.25 -3.58
N CYS A 81 18.84 -3.38 -3.32
CA CYS A 81 18.53 -3.91 -1.99
C CYS A 81 19.44 -5.12 -1.67
N LEU A 82 19.67 -5.42 -0.37
CA LEU A 82 20.50 -6.56 0.12
C LEU A 82 20.19 -7.88 -0.63
N ALA A 83 21.17 -8.80 -0.82
CA ALA A 83 21.19 -9.60 -2.06
C ALA A 83 21.52 -11.12 -2.00
N SER A 84 21.13 -11.77 -3.12
CA SER A 84 21.85 -12.83 -3.83
C SER A 84 22.97 -12.17 -4.65
N VAL A 85 24.21 -12.42 -4.24
CA VAL A 85 25.36 -11.56 -4.53
C VAL A 85 25.78 -11.57 -6.00
N LYS A 86 25.97 -12.76 -6.58
CA LYS A 86 26.60 -12.91 -7.91
C LYS A 86 25.79 -12.27 -9.05
N PRO A 87 24.45 -12.44 -9.15
CA PRO A 87 23.67 -11.80 -10.20
C PRO A 87 23.67 -10.28 -10.06
N THR A 88 23.54 -9.78 -8.83
CA THR A 88 23.51 -8.34 -8.54
C THR A 88 24.79 -7.65 -8.98
N LEU A 89 25.96 -8.26 -8.74
CA LEU A 89 27.24 -7.74 -9.20
C LEU A 89 27.31 -7.58 -10.72
N LYS A 90 26.81 -8.56 -11.49
CA LYS A 90 26.75 -8.47 -12.97
C LYS A 90 25.85 -7.34 -13.45
N VAL A 91 24.73 -7.12 -12.77
CA VAL A 91 23.81 -6.02 -13.10
C VAL A 91 24.46 -4.67 -12.80
N ILE A 92 25.10 -4.51 -11.63
CA ILE A 92 25.83 -3.28 -11.26
C ILE A 92 26.88 -2.94 -12.31
N GLU A 93 27.72 -3.92 -12.66
CA GLU A 93 28.78 -3.75 -13.65
C GLU A 93 28.22 -3.27 -14.99
N ARG A 94 27.13 -3.89 -15.47
CA ARG A 94 26.49 -3.48 -16.72
C ARG A 94 25.87 -2.09 -16.62
N CYS A 95 25.14 -1.78 -15.55
CA CYS A 95 24.53 -0.46 -15.35
C CYS A 95 25.57 0.65 -15.39
N ARG A 96 26.72 0.46 -14.73
CA ARG A 96 27.82 1.44 -14.77
C ARG A 96 28.42 1.62 -16.15
N LYS A 97 28.66 0.52 -16.88
CA LYS A 97 29.16 0.58 -18.26
C LYS A 97 28.22 1.40 -19.15
N GLU A 98 26.92 1.33 -18.89
CA GLU A 98 25.90 2.07 -19.64
C GLU A 98 25.62 3.48 -19.07
N GLY A 99 26.28 3.89 -17.99
CA GLY A 99 26.06 5.19 -17.36
C GLY A 99 24.70 5.33 -16.67
N ILE A 100 24.10 4.21 -16.24
CA ILE A 100 22.91 4.21 -15.38
C ILE A 100 23.34 4.55 -13.96
N GLN A 101 22.65 5.49 -13.31
CA GLN A 101 22.93 5.87 -11.93
C GLN A 101 22.67 4.69 -11.00
N VAL A 102 23.61 4.40 -10.09
CA VAL A 102 23.46 3.37 -9.06
C VAL A 102 23.07 4.03 -7.73
N VAL A 103 22.01 3.53 -7.12
CA VAL A 103 21.53 3.92 -5.78
C VAL A 103 21.55 2.68 -4.88
N TRP A 104 22.31 2.77 -3.80
CA TRP A 104 22.28 1.83 -2.69
C TRP A 104 21.19 2.25 -1.71
N LEU A 105 20.15 1.43 -1.59
CA LEU A 105 19.02 1.69 -0.71
C LEU A 105 19.04 0.69 0.45
N ASP A 106 19.18 1.19 1.67
CA ASP A 106 19.37 0.32 2.83
C ASP A 106 18.67 0.81 4.09
N TRP A 107 18.37 -0.13 4.99
CA TRP A 107 17.79 0.14 6.30
C TRP A 107 18.84 0.72 7.24
N ARG A 108 18.93 2.04 7.30
CA ARG A 108 19.90 2.77 8.13
C ARG A 108 19.18 3.77 9.00
N ILE A 109 18.65 3.27 10.10
CA ILE A 109 17.81 4.02 11.01
C ILE A 109 18.69 4.96 11.84
N THR A 110 18.26 6.21 12.00
CA THR A 110 18.92 7.17 12.90
C THR A 110 18.24 7.18 14.28
N LYS A 111 18.94 7.72 15.28
CA LYS A 111 18.35 7.97 16.61
C LYS A 111 17.10 8.86 16.54
N HIS A 112 17.09 9.83 15.61
CA HIS A 112 15.92 10.67 15.37
C HIS A 112 14.74 9.85 14.84
N ASN A 113 14.98 8.93 13.89
CA ASN A 113 13.90 8.09 13.37
C ASN A 113 13.26 7.23 14.49
N LEU A 114 14.08 6.60 15.34
CA LEU A 114 13.59 5.78 16.46
C LEU A 114 12.74 6.56 17.47
N ARG A 115 13.06 7.84 17.69
CA ARG A 115 12.40 8.69 18.68
C ARG A 115 11.17 9.43 18.14
N HIS A 116 11.19 9.83 16.88
CA HIS A 116 10.25 10.84 16.37
C HIS A 116 9.55 10.49 15.05
N ALA A 117 10.10 9.58 14.22
CA ALA A 117 9.58 9.35 12.86
C ALA A 117 9.07 7.92 12.60
N MET A 118 9.47 6.97 13.43
CA MET A 118 9.17 5.56 13.22
C MET A 118 7.81 5.20 13.84
N PRO A 119 6.86 4.67 13.05
CA PRO A 119 5.58 4.26 13.57
C PRO A 119 5.73 3.12 14.58
N PRO A 120 4.85 3.09 15.58
CA PRO A 120 4.77 1.97 16.50
C PRO A 120 4.60 0.62 15.78
N ALA A 121 3.77 0.55 14.73
CA ALA A 121 3.56 -0.67 13.94
C ALA A 121 4.85 -1.22 13.30
N VAL A 122 5.69 -0.35 12.75
CA VAL A 122 6.98 -0.74 12.14
C VAL A 122 7.95 -1.24 13.21
N ARG A 123 8.02 -0.58 14.37
CA ARG A 123 8.88 -1.01 15.49
C ARG A 123 8.50 -2.42 15.95
N ARG A 124 7.20 -2.72 16.04
CA ARG A 124 6.69 -4.01 16.50
C ARG A 124 6.88 -5.14 15.51
N GLY A 125 6.64 -4.87 14.23
CA GLY A 125 6.87 -5.86 13.18
C GLY A 125 8.29 -6.43 13.26
N PHE A 126 9.29 -5.57 13.49
CA PHE A 126 10.68 -5.98 13.63
C PHE A 126 11.06 -6.53 15.01
N SER A 127 10.42 -6.07 16.10
CA SER A 127 10.65 -6.64 17.44
C SER A 127 10.24 -8.11 17.57
N LYS A 128 9.40 -8.60 16.66
CA LYS A 128 8.76 -9.92 16.72
C LYS A 128 9.15 -10.85 15.56
N SER A 129 9.76 -10.36 14.47
CA SER A 129 9.99 -11.15 13.24
C SER A 129 11.33 -11.89 13.14
N LEU A 130 12.33 -11.61 13.99
CA LEU A 130 13.71 -12.11 13.81
C LEU A 130 14.05 -13.35 14.66
N GLY A 131 13.10 -13.96 15.37
CA GLY A 131 13.37 -15.07 16.30
C GLY A 131 14.19 -14.65 17.55
N TRP A 132 14.83 -13.50 17.49
CA TRP A 132 15.34 -12.71 18.59
C TRP A 132 14.32 -11.60 18.87
N ASN A 133 13.92 -11.42 20.13
CA ASN A 133 13.07 -10.30 20.58
C ASN A 133 13.83 -8.96 20.50
N ILE A 134 14.42 -8.62 19.34
CA ILE A 134 15.33 -7.50 19.16
C ILE A 134 14.66 -6.52 18.21
N GLY A 135 14.09 -5.48 18.80
CA GLY A 135 13.48 -4.38 18.07
C GLY A 135 14.49 -3.53 17.31
N LEU A 136 13.99 -2.71 16.39
CA LEU A 136 14.80 -1.73 15.68
C LEU A 136 15.57 -0.85 16.67
N GLY A 137 16.88 -0.78 16.50
CA GLY A 137 17.79 -0.07 17.39
C GLY A 137 18.05 -0.74 18.75
N ALA A 138 17.58 -1.96 19.03
CA ALA A 138 18.00 -2.70 20.22
C ALA A 138 19.42 -3.27 20.03
N GLU A 139 20.11 -3.52 21.13
CA GLU A 139 21.47 -4.09 21.11
C GLU A 139 21.40 -5.55 20.67
N LEU A 140 22.18 -5.92 19.65
CA LEU A 140 22.29 -7.32 19.20
C LEU A 140 23.33 -8.08 20.05
N PRO A 141 23.14 -9.40 20.25
CA PRO A 141 24.13 -10.28 20.88
C PRO A 141 25.51 -10.20 20.24
N ASP A 142 26.51 -10.68 20.97
CA ASP A 142 27.86 -10.95 20.46
C ASP A 142 28.57 -9.72 19.86
N GLY A 143 28.26 -8.52 20.36
CA GLY A 143 28.90 -7.29 19.92
C GLY A 143 28.54 -6.85 18.50
N GLN A 144 27.46 -7.39 17.94
CA GLN A 144 26.98 -7.04 16.58
C GLN A 144 26.42 -5.61 16.48
N GLY A 145 26.34 -4.89 17.61
CA GLY A 145 25.89 -3.52 17.70
C GLY A 145 24.37 -3.39 17.62
N ARG A 146 23.89 -2.16 17.51
CA ARG A 146 22.45 -1.88 17.48
C ARG A 146 21.81 -2.26 16.15
N CYS A 147 20.67 -2.95 16.22
CA CYS A 147 19.92 -3.45 15.08
C CYS A 147 19.51 -2.32 14.12
N LEU A 148 19.94 -2.42 12.86
CA LEU A 148 19.69 -1.52 11.74
C LEU A 148 19.98 -0.04 12.03
N LEU A 149 20.81 0.25 13.03
CA LEU A 149 21.20 1.60 13.38
C LEU A 149 22.34 2.07 12.45
N LYS A 150 22.19 3.24 11.86
CA LYS A 150 23.22 3.81 10.98
C LYS A 150 24.60 3.81 11.63
N GLY A 151 25.58 3.24 10.93
CA GLY A 151 26.96 3.12 11.39
C GLY A 151 27.30 1.82 12.13
N THR A 152 26.33 0.92 12.34
CA THR A 152 26.60 -0.43 12.87
C THR A 152 26.88 -1.40 11.74
N TRP A 153 27.62 -2.48 12.04
CA TRP A 153 27.97 -3.51 11.06
C TRP A 153 26.73 -4.15 10.40
N ASN A 154 25.67 -4.38 11.19
CA ASN A 154 24.44 -4.99 10.71
C ASN A 154 23.55 -4.05 9.86
N ALA A 155 23.91 -2.77 9.75
CA ALA A 155 23.28 -1.77 8.87
C ALA A 155 24.21 -1.34 7.70
N ASP A 156 25.37 -1.96 7.60
CA ASP A 156 26.34 -1.71 6.54
C ASP A 156 26.10 -2.62 5.34
N LEU A 157 26.60 -2.22 4.17
CA LEU A 157 26.51 -3.07 2.98
C LEU A 157 27.27 -4.37 3.20
N TYR A 158 26.64 -5.47 2.77
CA TYR A 158 27.27 -6.78 2.74
C TYR A 158 28.64 -6.72 2.01
N PRO A 159 29.75 -7.27 2.57
CA PRO A 159 31.10 -6.92 2.13
C PRO A 159 31.40 -7.07 0.63
N PRO A 160 30.96 -8.13 -0.07
CA PRO A 160 31.10 -8.24 -1.53
C PRO A 160 30.43 -7.12 -2.34
N LEU A 161 29.30 -6.58 -1.85
CA LEU A 161 28.63 -5.44 -2.49
C LEU A 161 29.34 -4.13 -2.12
N LYS A 162 29.79 -4.01 -0.87
CA LYS A 162 30.58 -2.86 -0.41
C LYS A 162 31.87 -2.70 -1.22
N ALA A 163 32.53 -3.81 -1.55
CA ALA A 163 33.78 -3.83 -2.32
C ALA A 163 33.64 -3.26 -3.74
N VAL A 164 32.42 -3.24 -4.29
CA VAL A 164 32.18 -2.71 -5.63
C VAL A 164 31.57 -1.32 -5.62
N VAL A 165 31.41 -0.64 -4.49
CA VAL A 165 30.85 0.72 -4.44
C VAL A 165 31.68 1.68 -5.32
N GLY A 166 30.99 2.41 -6.20
CA GLY A 166 31.60 3.42 -7.07
C GLY A 166 31.58 4.82 -6.42
N PRO A 167 32.47 5.73 -6.84
CA PRO A 167 32.57 7.08 -6.26
C PRO A 167 31.33 7.95 -6.54
N ASN A 168 30.58 7.65 -7.60
CA ASN A 168 29.38 8.38 -8.00
C ASN A 168 28.09 7.69 -7.55
N ASP A 169 28.19 6.59 -6.80
CA ASP A 169 27.00 5.89 -6.31
C ASP A 169 26.33 6.69 -5.19
N LEU A 170 25.00 6.64 -5.13
CA LEU A 170 24.23 7.32 -4.09
C LEU A 170 23.87 6.33 -2.99
N PHE A 171 23.92 6.81 -1.74
CA PHE A 171 23.50 6.05 -0.57
C PHE A 171 22.28 6.71 0.04
N LEU A 172 21.13 6.06 -0.10
CA LEU A 172 19.87 6.57 0.41
C LEU A 172 19.38 5.65 1.53
N ASP A 173 19.22 6.24 2.70
CA ASP A 173 18.77 5.53 3.87
C ASP A 173 17.24 5.47 3.87
N LYS A 174 16.68 4.31 4.20
CA LYS A 174 15.25 4.17 4.49
C LYS A 174 15.03 3.77 5.94
N ASN A 175 13.89 4.21 6.47
CA ASN A 175 13.47 3.95 7.85
C ASN A 175 12.18 3.12 7.92
N ARG A 176 11.65 2.68 6.77
CA ARG A 176 10.46 1.84 6.62
C ARG A 176 10.64 0.80 5.51
N MET A 177 9.64 -0.08 5.36
CA MET A 177 9.62 -1.08 4.29
C MET A 177 9.70 -0.42 2.91
N SER A 178 8.81 0.55 2.66
CA SER A 178 8.89 1.46 1.52
C SER A 178 9.89 2.59 1.81
N SER A 179 10.60 3.04 0.77
CA SER A 179 11.43 4.26 0.79
C SER A 179 10.72 5.47 0.17
N MET A 180 9.46 5.30 -0.22
CA MET A 180 8.62 6.32 -0.90
C MET A 180 7.37 6.66 -0.09
N TRP A 181 7.35 6.31 1.20
CA TRP A 181 6.19 6.51 2.09
C TRP A 181 5.95 7.98 2.47
N SER A 182 6.92 8.87 2.21
CA SER A 182 6.83 10.29 2.48
C SER A 182 7.61 11.08 1.44
N THR A 183 7.13 12.29 1.14
CA THR A 183 7.79 13.19 0.17
C THR A 183 9.15 13.70 0.63
N LYS A 184 9.43 13.59 1.94
CA LYS A 184 10.67 14.00 2.62
C LYS A 184 11.71 12.88 2.72
N GLU A 185 11.41 11.69 2.18
CA GLU A 185 12.38 10.60 2.20
C GLU A 185 13.47 10.83 1.15
N PRO A 186 14.74 10.46 1.43
CA PRO A 186 15.86 10.77 0.54
C PRO A 186 15.70 10.27 -0.89
N LEU A 187 15.13 9.07 -1.06
CA LEU A 187 14.84 8.53 -2.39
C LEU A 187 13.81 9.37 -3.13
N HIS A 188 12.75 9.79 -2.44
CA HIS A 188 11.69 10.57 -3.06
C HIS A 188 12.19 11.97 -3.48
N GLU A 189 12.94 12.65 -2.63
CA GLU A 189 13.56 13.95 -2.95
C GLU A 189 14.54 13.84 -4.12
N TYR A 190 15.37 12.80 -4.13
CA TYR A 190 16.30 12.54 -5.24
C TYR A 190 15.55 12.30 -6.55
N LEU A 191 14.51 11.46 -6.56
CA LEU A 191 13.77 11.17 -7.79
C LEU A 191 13.03 12.41 -8.33
N ARG A 192 12.49 13.26 -7.46
CA ARG A 192 11.82 14.51 -7.88
C ARG A 192 12.80 15.54 -8.45
N SER A 193 14.02 15.62 -7.92
CA SER A 193 15.01 16.62 -8.33
C SER A 193 15.92 16.15 -9.48
N SER A 194 16.16 14.85 -9.62
CA SER A 194 17.12 14.29 -10.60
C SER A 194 16.58 14.21 -12.03
N GLY A 195 15.26 14.35 -12.23
CA GLY A 195 14.64 14.16 -13.53
C GLY A 195 14.72 12.71 -14.04
N MET A 196 15.07 11.75 -13.17
CA MET A 196 15.02 10.33 -13.50
C MET A 196 13.58 9.89 -13.77
N LYS A 197 13.40 9.06 -14.79
CA LYS A 197 12.07 8.65 -15.27
C LYS A 197 11.89 7.13 -15.30
N THR A 198 12.97 6.37 -15.18
CA THR A 198 12.93 4.90 -15.18
C THR A 198 13.64 4.37 -13.95
N LEU A 199 12.99 3.47 -13.21
CA LEU A 199 13.55 2.82 -12.03
C LEU A 199 13.74 1.33 -12.32
N PHE A 200 14.95 0.82 -12.08
CA PHE A 200 15.20 -0.61 -11.97
C PHE A 200 15.42 -0.99 -10.51
N PHE A 201 14.90 -2.15 -10.11
CA PHE A 201 15.11 -2.69 -8.77
C PHE A 201 15.87 -4.01 -8.87
N ALA A 202 16.91 -4.17 -8.05
CA ALA A 202 17.70 -5.39 -7.96
C ALA A 202 18.00 -5.71 -6.48
N GLY A 203 18.10 -7.00 -6.13
CA GLY A 203 18.34 -7.44 -4.75
C GLY A 203 17.48 -8.65 -4.36
N VAL A 204 17.45 -8.97 -3.07
CA VAL A 204 16.48 -9.88 -2.44
C VAL A 204 15.38 -9.09 -1.74
N ASN A 205 14.26 -9.77 -1.52
CA ASN A 205 13.04 -9.19 -0.97
C ASN A 205 12.61 -7.91 -1.71
N THR A 206 12.91 -7.86 -3.02
CA THR A 206 12.47 -6.78 -3.90
C THR A 206 10.96 -6.75 -3.96
N ASP A 207 10.27 -7.88 -3.81
CA ASP A 207 8.82 -7.92 -3.60
C ASP A 207 8.38 -7.08 -2.40
N GLN A 208 9.01 -7.19 -1.22
CA GLN A 208 8.61 -6.38 -0.06
C GLN A 208 8.97 -4.89 -0.22
N CYS A 209 10.13 -4.60 -0.83
CA CYS A 209 10.58 -3.22 -1.03
C CYS A 209 9.82 -2.52 -2.17
N VAL A 210 9.48 -3.23 -3.25
CA VAL A 210 8.78 -2.74 -4.43
C VAL A 210 7.27 -2.73 -4.20
N LEU A 211 6.69 -3.77 -3.58
CA LEU A 211 5.27 -3.80 -3.23
C LEU A 211 4.94 -2.65 -2.28
N GLY A 212 5.80 -2.34 -1.30
CA GLY A 212 5.62 -1.17 -0.43
C GLY A 212 5.66 0.19 -1.16
N ILE A 213 6.39 0.30 -2.28
CA ILE A 213 6.40 1.51 -3.12
C ILE A 213 5.12 1.60 -3.96
N VAL A 214 4.64 0.45 -4.45
CA VAL A 214 3.42 0.33 -5.26
C VAL A 214 2.14 0.44 -4.41
N ASP A 215 2.16 -0.01 -3.16
CA ASP A 215 1.04 0.08 -2.19
C ASP A 215 0.82 1.53 -1.75
N CYS A 216 1.90 2.24 -1.37
CA CYS A 216 1.83 3.65 -0.98
C CYS A 216 1.33 4.57 -2.11
N THR A 217 1.34 4.11 -3.36
CA THR A 217 0.90 4.88 -4.52
C THR A 217 -0.45 4.44 -5.09
N GLY A 218 -1.14 3.43 -4.53
CA GLY A 218 -2.38 3.01 -5.20
C GLY A 218 -3.31 1.95 -4.62
N THR A 219 -3.18 1.47 -3.38
CA THR A 219 -4.09 0.41 -2.89
C THR A 219 -5.13 0.84 -1.86
N MET A 220 -4.85 1.82 -1.00
CA MET A 220 -5.92 2.40 -0.16
C MET A 220 -6.78 3.41 -0.94
N THR A 221 -6.15 4.25 -1.76
CA THR A 221 -6.82 5.27 -2.56
C THR A 221 -7.30 4.75 -3.92
N GLY A 222 -6.70 3.65 -4.43
CA GLY A 222 -7.00 3.11 -5.75
C GLY A 222 -6.39 3.96 -6.87
N ARG A 223 -5.63 3.33 -7.78
CA ARG A 223 -4.95 4.00 -8.92
C ARG A 223 -5.84 4.82 -9.88
N ASN A 224 -7.17 4.82 -9.69
CA ASN A 224 -8.15 5.56 -10.51
C ASN A 224 -9.08 6.48 -9.69
N ALA A 225 -8.86 6.67 -8.40
CA ALA A 225 -9.65 7.66 -7.66
C ALA A 225 -9.18 9.06 -8.05
N ARG A 226 -10.05 9.81 -8.73
CA ARG A 226 -9.80 11.21 -9.09
C ARG A 226 -9.71 12.13 -7.85
N GLU A 227 -10.03 11.63 -6.65
CA GLU A 227 -9.81 12.22 -5.32
C GLU A 227 -9.85 11.10 -4.24
N PRO A 228 -9.00 11.14 -3.20
CA PRO A 228 -9.03 10.17 -2.10
C PRO A 228 -10.22 10.43 -1.15
N PHE A 229 -10.91 9.37 -0.67
CA PHE A 229 -12.05 9.47 0.26
C PHE A 229 -11.63 9.71 1.73
N ILE A 230 -10.33 9.56 2.03
CA ILE A 230 -9.71 9.96 3.29
C ILE A 230 -8.28 10.44 3.00
N ASP A 231 -7.82 11.46 3.73
CA ASP A 231 -6.45 11.96 3.61
C ASP A 231 -5.43 10.93 4.14
N ASP A 232 -4.20 10.97 3.63
CA ASP A 232 -3.10 10.16 4.13
C ASP A 232 -2.86 10.45 5.63
N PHE A 233 -2.90 9.41 6.47
CA PHE A 233 -2.65 9.53 7.90
C PHE A 233 -1.65 8.48 8.40
N LEU A 234 -1.04 8.76 9.56
CA LEU A 234 -0.11 7.84 10.21
C LEU A 234 -0.87 6.96 11.20
N PRO A 235 -1.07 5.65 10.92
CA PRO A 235 -1.77 4.78 11.84
C PRO A 235 -0.96 4.58 13.13
N SER A 236 -1.58 4.85 14.27
CA SER A 236 -1.05 4.61 15.61
C SER A 236 -1.63 3.34 16.24
N LEU A 237 -2.83 2.92 15.82
CA LEU A 237 -3.53 1.73 16.30
C LEU A 237 -3.68 0.67 15.21
N THR A 238 -3.70 -0.59 15.65
CA THR A 238 -4.03 -1.74 14.80
C THR A 238 -5.48 -2.17 15.06
N LEU A 239 -6.27 -2.32 13.98
CA LEU A 239 -7.65 -2.79 14.03
C LEU A 239 -7.75 -4.24 13.56
N SER A 240 -8.12 -5.13 14.48
CA SER A 240 -8.51 -6.51 14.19
C SER A 240 -10.02 -6.59 13.99
N VAL A 241 -10.46 -7.19 12.89
CA VAL A 241 -11.88 -7.40 12.56
C VAL A 241 -12.10 -8.86 12.22
N SER A 242 -13.00 -9.54 12.95
CA SER A 242 -13.29 -10.95 12.77
C SER A 242 -14.78 -11.25 12.74
N TRP A 243 -15.18 -12.12 11.82
CA TRP A 243 -16.49 -12.77 11.75
C TRP A 243 -16.35 -14.24 12.15
N PRO A 244 -17.45 -14.97 12.42
CA PRO A 244 -17.38 -16.37 12.85
C PRO A 244 -16.63 -17.32 11.90
N LYS A 245 -16.49 -16.96 10.61
CA LYS A 245 -15.88 -17.81 9.57
C LYS A 245 -14.72 -17.19 8.82
N ASP A 246 -14.50 -15.89 8.97
CA ASP A 246 -13.50 -15.14 8.20
C ASP A 246 -13.01 -13.94 9.02
N HIS A 247 -11.86 -13.38 8.65
CA HIS A 247 -11.30 -12.18 9.27
C HIS A 247 -10.82 -11.21 8.20
N ALA A 248 -10.80 -9.91 8.52
CA ALA A 248 -10.24 -8.90 7.63
C ALA A 248 -8.71 -8.99 7.64
N ASN A 249 -8.11 -9.06 6.45
CA ASN A 249 -6.68 -9.11 6.23
C ASN A 249 -6.30 -8.18 5.07
N LEU A 250 -6.47 -6.86 5.29
CA LEU A 250 -5.99 -5.77 4.42
C LEU A 250 -6.18 -6.05 2.92
N GLY A 251 -7.44 -6.24 2.50
CA GLY A 251 -7.79 -6.43 1.10
C GLY A 251 -7.99 -7.89 0.68
N ASN A 252 -8.14 -8.81 1.62
CA ASN A 252 -8.67 -10.14 1.29
C ASN A 252 -10.13 -10.04 0.80
N THR A 253 -10.55 -10.98 -0.05
CA THR A 253 -11.93 -11.04 -0.55
C THR A 253 -12.75 -11.99 0.31
N ILE A 254 -13.81 -11.49 0.96
CA ILE A 254 -14.73 -12.30 1.78
C ILE A 254 -16.07 -12.41 1.08
N LYS A 255 -16.72 -13.58 1.18
CA LYS A 255 -18.04 -13.81 0.58
C LYS A 255 -19.10 -13.05 1.38
N PRO A 256 -20.04 -12.31 0.75
CA PRO A 256 -21.08 -11.56 1.46
C PRO A 256 -21.85 -12.38 2.52
N LYS A 257 -22.08 -13.67 2.26
CA LYS A 257 -22.73 -14.60 3.20
C LYS A 257 -22.00 -14.82 4.53
N HIS A 258 -20.72 -14.45 4.64
CA HIS A 258 -19.94 -14.56 5.87
C HIS A 258 -19.82 -13.21 6.61
N LEU A 259 -20.37 -12.14 6.02
CA LEU A 259 -20.32 -10.77 6.53
C LEU A 259 -21.69 -10.31 7.06
N GLN A 260 -22.65 -11.23 7.22
CA GLN A 260 -24.04 -10.90 7.57
C GLN A 260 -24.18 -10.47 9.03
N ASP A 261 -23.41 -11.11 9.90
CA ASP A 261 -23.36 -10.74 11.31
C ASP A 261 -22.36 -9.59 11.52
N GLN A 262 -22.61 -8.76 12.53
CA GLN A 262 -21.68 -7.72 12.97
C GLN A 262 -20.34 -8.36 13.37
N PRO A 263 -19.19 -7.82 12.94
CA PRO A 263 -17.90 -8.36 13.31
C PRO A 263 -17.54 -8.04 14.78
N GLU A 264 -16.75 -8.91 15.37
CA GLU A 264 -15.97 -8.59 16.56
C GLU A 264 -14.80 -7.68 16.16
N ILE A 265 -14.61 -6.61 16.93
CA ILE A 265 -13.52 -5.66 16.72
C ILE A 265 -12.62 -5.58 17.94
N ALA A 266 -11.31 -5.48 17.71
CA ALA A 266 -10.35 -5.23 18.77
C ALA A 266 -9.33 -4.17 18.30
N LEU A 267 -9.13 -3.17 19.15
CA LEU A 267 -8.12 -2.13 18.96
C LEU A 267 -6.90 -2.42 19.82
N HIS A 268 -5.73 -2.33 19.21
CA HIS A 268 -4.47 -2.60 19.89
C HIS A 268 -3.58 -1.34 19.84
N ASP A 269 -3.37 -0.72 21.00
CA ASP A 269 -2.34 0.30 21.20
C ASP A 269 -1.06 -0.38 21.63
N GLU A 270 -0.25 -0.70 20.64
CA GLU A 270 0.93 -1.48 20.90
C GLU A 270 2.16 -0.55 21.15
N THR A 271 1.96 0.74 21.49
CA THR A 271 3.01 1.65 22.01
C THR A 271 3.31 1.43 23.49
N LYS A 272 2.43 0.75 24.23
CA LYS A 272 2.55 0.45 25.65
C LYS A 272 2.42 -1.06 25.91
N PRO A 273 3.52 -1.83 25.84
CA PRO A 273 3.48 -3.27 26.10
C PRO A 273 3.19 -3.64 27.57
N ASP A 274 3.23 -2.67 28.48
CA ASP A 274 3.14 -2.88 29.93
C ASP A 274 1.69 -2.90 30.46
N GLY A 275 0.68 -2.91 29.58
CA GLY A 275 -0.73 -3.10 29.94
C GLY A 275 -1.39 -1.94 30.72
N CYS A 276 -0.64 -0.88 31.05
CA CYS A 276 -1.22 0.30 31.70
C CYS A 276 -1.70 1.29 30.64
N ALA A 277 -2.96 1.18 30.23
CA ALA A 277 -3.64 2.21 29.44
C ALA A 277 -3.63 3.51 30.26
N THR A 278 -2.73 4.44 29.95
CA THR A 278 -2.64 5.72 30.68
C THR A 278 -3.78 6.68 30.34
N THR A 279 -4.68 6.30 29.46
CA THR A 279 -5.77 7.14 28.97
C THR A 279 -7.04 6.30 28.88
N ASN A 280 -8.09 6.70 29.61
CA ASN A 280 -9.46 6.22 29.43
C ASN A 280 -10.07 6.76 28.11
N MET A 281 -9.25 6.85 27.06
CA MET A 281 -9.66 7.39 25.77
C MET A 281 -10.42 6.31 25.03
N THR A 282 -11.59 6.67 24.52
CA THR A 282 -12.40 5.80 23.68
C THR A 282 -12.20 6.14 22.22
N TYR A 283 -12.37 5.14 21.35
CA TYR A 283 -12.18 5.26 19.92
C TYR A 283 -13.50 5.03 19.18
N ILE A 284 -13.54 5.46 17.93
CA ILE A 284 -14.67 5.29 17.04
C ILE A 284 -14.21 4.42 15.87
N VAL A 285 -15.02 3.44 15.49
CA VAL A 285 -14.81 2.63 14.28
C VAL A 285 -15.94 2.88 13.30
N ALA A 286 -15.58 3.23 12.06
CA ALA A 286 -16.49 3.45 10.95
C ALA A 286 -16.25 2.43 9.84
N LEU A 287 -17.31 1.96 9.19
CA LEU A 287 -17.27 1.13 7.98
C LEU A 287 -17.90 1.88 6.80
N THR A 288 -17.14 2.07 5.73
CA THR A 288 -17.57 2.77 4.51
C THR A 288 -17.37 1.91 3.26
N ASP A 289 -18.26 2.06 2.27
CA ASP A 289 -18.11 1.53 0.90
C ASP A 289 -17.96 2.71 -0.08
N PRO A 290 -16.73 2.98 -0.58
CA PRO A 290 -16.48 4.04 -1.54
C PRO A 290 -16.80 3.65 -2.99
N ASP A 291 -17.16 2.38 -3.25
CA ASP A 291 -17.38 1.84 -4.58
C ASP A 291 -18.87 1.66 -4.91
N ALA A 292 -19.81 2.22 -4.12
CA ALA A 292 -21.24 2.07 -4.37
C ALA A 292 -21.77 3.02 -5.48
N PRO A 293 -22.67 2.57 -6.39
CA PRO A 293 -23.16 1.21 -6.62
C PRO A 293 -22.17 0.30 -7.34
N SER A 294 -21.18 0.84 -8.06
CA SER A 294 -20.07 0.10 -8.63
C SER A 294 -18.81 0.95 -8.63
N ARG A 295 -17.65 0.29 -8.66
CA ARG A 295 -16.35 0.98 -8.71
C ARG A 295 -16.19 1.84 -9.98
N ASP A 296 -16.82 1.43 -11.08
CA ASP A 296 -16.73 2.12 -12.36
C ASP A 296 -17.70 3.31 -12.45
N ASP A 297 -18.79 3.29 -11.68
CA ASP A 297 -19.79 4.36 -11.59
C ASP A 297 -20.24 4.58 -10.14
N PRO A 298 -19.38 5.18 -9.28
CA PRO A 298 -19.60 5.25 -7.83
C PRO A 298 -20.55 6.39 -7.42
N LYS A 299 -21.74 6.46 -8.04
CA LYS A 299 -22.78 7.48 -7.79
C LYS A 299 -23.34 7.52 -6.38
N TRP A 300 -23.21 6.45 -5.60
CA TRP A 300 -23.68 6.39 -4.21
C TRP A 300 -22.53 6.49 -3.21
N SER A 301 -21.32 6.76 -3.70
CA SER A 301 -20.14 6.90 -2.89
C SER A 301 -20.21 8.21 -2.08
N GLU A 302 -19.99 8.20 -0.77
CA GLU A 302 -19.67 7.05 0.08
C GLU A 302 -20.90 6.46 0.78
N MET A 303 -20.97 5.13 0.92
CA MET A 303 -22.05 4.47 1.66
C MET A 303 -21.61 4.13 3.09
N CYS A 304 -22.31 4.67 4.09
CA CYS A 304 -22.08 4.39 5.50
C CYS A 304 -22.71 3.05 5.93
N HIS A 305 -21.85 2.07 6.22
CA HIS A 305 -22.26 0.73 6.62
C HIS A 305 -22.38 0.56 8.13
N TRP A 306 -21.51 1.20 8.92
CA TRP A 306 -21.51 1.03 10.38
C TRP A 306 -20.72 2.16 11.05
N ILE A 307 -21.16 2.59 12.22
CA ILE A 307 -20.42 3.48 13.12
C ILE A 307 -20.61 2.99 14.55
N ALA A 308 -19.54 2.51 15.15
CA ALA A 308 -19.49 2.14 16.56
C ALA A 308 -18.57 3.09 17.33
N ALA A 309 -19.10 3.63 18.41
CA ALA A 309 -18.39 4.50 19.35
C ALA A 309 -18.07 3.75 20.65
N ASN A 310 -17.29 4.40 21.49
CA ASN A 310 -16.87 3.86 22.79
C ASN A 310 -16.09 2.55 22.70
N VAL A 311 -15.33 2.36 21.62
CA VAL A 311 -14.48 1.17 21.45
C VAL A 311 -13.25 1.29 22.36
N PRO A 312 -13.07 0.40 23.36
CA PRO A 312 -11.91 0.43 24.23
C PRO A 312 -10.68 -0.20 23.55
N LEU A 313 -9.50 0.10 24.08
CA LEU A 313 -8.30 -0.67 23.75
C LEU A 313 -8.37 -2.04 24.39
N SER A 314 -8.04 -3.09 23.64
CA SER A 314 -7.97 -4.46 24.15
C SER A 314 -6.81 -4.58 25.15
N ALA A 315 -7.13 -5.07 26.37
CA ALA A 315 -6.17 -5.29 27.45
C ALA A 315 -5.36 -6.59 27.29
N GLU A 316 -5.61 -7.40 26.26
CA GLU A 316 -5.01 -8.73 26.13
C GLU A 316 -3.72 -8.69 25.29
N THR A 317 -2.59 -8.85 25.99
CA THR A 317 -1.27 -9.17 25.45
C THR A 317 -1.28 -10.50 24.69
N TYR A 318 -0.95 -10.50 23.41
CA TYR A 318 -0.52 -11.71 22.71
C TYR A 318 0.78 -11.54 21.90
N SER A 319 1.64 -12.53 22.13
CA SER A 319 2.95 -12.79 21.52
C SER A 319 2.87 -12.95 20.01
N ILE A 320 3.87 -12.47 19.27
CA ILE A 320 4.02 -12.74 17.83
C ILE A 320 5.42 -13.32 17.65
N LEU A 321 5.51 -14.63 17.59
CA LEU A 321 6.28 -15.33 16.56
C LEU A 321 5.19 -16.05 15.76
N SER A 322 5.18 -16.16 14.44
CA SER A 322 6.23 -16.20 13.42
C SER A 322 5.65 -15.70 12.09
N ILE A 323 6.48 -15.33 11.11
CA ILE A 323 6.04 -15.42 9.70
C ILE A 323 6.15 -16.92 9.34
N PRO A 324 5.04 -17.59 8.95
CA PRO A 324 4.56 -17.58 7.59
C PRO A 324 3.15 -16.99 7.48
N PHE A 325 2.86 -16.40 6.33
CA PHE A 325 1.62 -16.61 5.57
C PHE A 325 0.37 -17.10 6.35
N PHE A 326 -0.74 -16.35 6.23
CA PHE A 326 -2.13 -16.84 6.28
C PHE A 326 -2.59 -17.61 7.53
N GLY A 327 -3.63 -17.07 8.18
CA GLY A 327 -4.52 -17.86 9.03
C GLY A 327 -3.98 -18.10 10.44
N ILE A 328 -4.52 -17.35 11.39
CA ILE A 328 -4.67 -17.85 12.76
C ILE A 328 -6.16 -18.00 12.99
N GLU A 329 -6.61 -19.25 13.04
CA GLU A 329 -7.89 -19.64 13.63
C GLU A 329 -7.89 -19.16 15.08
N GLY A 330 -8.77 -18.20 15.39
CA GLY A 330 -9.09 -17.89 16.77
C GLY A 330 -9.65 -19.15 17.42
N LYS A 331 -8.93 -19.69 18.41
CA LYS A 331 -9.48 -20.74 19.28
C LYS A 331 -10.81 -20.25 19.83
N ASP A 332 -11.86 -21.01 19.50
CA ASP A 332 -13.19 -21.06 20.12
C ASP A 332 -13.38 -20.14 21.34
N ARG A 333 -13.78 -18.88 21.12
CA ARG A 333 -14.65 -18.20 22.08
C ARG A 333 -16.07 -18.66 21.80
N LYS A 334 -16.42 -19.82 22.35
CA LYS A 334 -17.82 -20.25 22.44
C LYS A 334 -18.55 -19.30 23.39
N GLY A 335 -19.46 -18.50 22.82
CA GLY A 335 -20.65 -17.96 23.46
C GLY A 335 -20.42 -16.97 24.61
N GLY A 336 -20.86 -15.72 24.41
CA GLY A 336 -21.02 -14.77 25.50
C GLY A 336 -21.63 -13.46 25.00
N ASP A 337 -22.93 -13.29 25.28
CA ASP A 337 -23.79 -12.10 25.23
C ASP A 337 -23.85 -11.17 23.99
N LYS A 338 -25.09 -10.92 23.55
CA LYS A 338 -25.51 -9.98 22.50
C LYS A 338 -25.45 -8.51 22.95
N ASP A 339 -24.61 -8.17 23.90
CA ASP A 339 -24.44 -6.80 24.37
C ASP A 339 -22.96 -6.45 24.25
N SER A 340 -22.57 -5.95 23.07
CA SER A 340 -21.16 -5.66 22.75
C SER A 340 -20.60 -4.48 23.56
N GLY A 341 -21.42 -3.82 24.39
CA GLY A 341 -21.05 -2.63 25.16
C GLY A 341 -20.65 -1.43 24.30
N LEU A 342 -20.80 -1.53 22.97
CA LEU A 342 -20.50 -0.49 22.00
C LEU A 342 -21.71 0.43 21.82
N ASP A 343 -21.45 1.73 21.69
CA ASP A 343 -22.49 2.71 21.39
C ASP A 343 -22.61 2.85 19.87
N GLU A 344 -23.65 2.24 19.29
CA GLU A 344 -23.86 2.25 17.84
C GLU A 344 -24.52 3.56 17.39
N VAL A 345 -23.71 4.49 16.89
CA VAL A 345 -24.20 5.71 16.24
C VAL A 345 -24.92 5.37 14.93
N MET A 346 -24.44 4.34 14.22
CA MET A 346 -25.08 3.81 13.02
C MET A 346 -25.01 2.29 13.01
N GLU A 347 -26.17 1.64 13.04
CA GLU A 347 -26.31 0.18 13.06
C GLU A 347 -25.56 -0.50 11.91
N TYR A 348 -25.02 -1.69 12.19
CA TYR A 348 -24.29 -2.47 11.19
C TYR A 348 -25.19 -2.89 10.02
N LYS A 349 -24.82 -2.46 8.80
CA LYS A 349 -25.41 -2.94 7.54
C LYS A 349 -24.40 -3.85 6.84
N PRO A 350 -24.73 -5.12 6.57
CA PRO A 350 -23.78 -6.05 6.01
C PRO A 350 -23.37 -5.66 4.57
N PRO A 351 -22.11 -5.90 4.18
CA PRO A 351 -21.64 -5.84 2.80
C PRO A 351 -22.53 -6.63 1.83
N GLY A 352 -23.01 -5.97 0.78
CA GLY A 352 -23.98 -6.51 -0.15
C GLY A 352 -23.88 -5.88 -1.54
N PRO A 353 -22.73 -6.03 -2.24
CA PRO A 353 -22.54 -5.40 -3.54
C PRO A 353 -23.58 -5.91 -4.55
N PRO A 354 -24.14 -5.05 -5.43
CA PRO A 354 -25.13 -5.47 -6.41
C PRO A 354 -24.57 -6.50 -7.42
N PRO A 355 -25.44 -7.25 -8.11
CA PRO A 355 -25.00 -8.12 -9.20
C PRO A 355 -24.32 -7.33 -10.31
N LYS A 356 -23.28 -7.90 -10.94
CA LYS A 356 -22.56 -7.32 -12.08
C LYS A 356 -21.81 -6.00 -11.82
N THR A 357 -21.52 -5.64 -10.56
CA THR A 357 -20.79 -4.41 -10.21
C THR A 357 -19.32 -4.64 -9.83
N GLY A 358 -18.84 -5.88 -9.93
CA GLY A 358 -17.47 -6.24 -9.59
C GLY A 358 -17.24 -6.31 -8.07
N LYS A 359 -15.98 -6.08 -7.67
CA LYS A 359 -15.55 -6.08 -6.27
C LYS A 359 -15.69 -4.68 -5.67
N HIS A 360 -16.31 -4.61 -4.50
CA HIS A 360 -16.40 -3.40 -3.69
C HIS A 360 -15.42 -3.47 -2.52
N ARG A 361 -14.82 -2.33 -2.18
CA ARG A 361 -14.02 -2.15 -0.98
C ARG A 361 -14.94 -1.84 0.20
N TYR A 362 -14.73 -2.53 1.31
CA TYR A 362 -15.35 -2.22 2.58
C TYR A 362 -14.24 -1.83 3.53
N VAL A 363 -14.16 -0.53 3.83
CA VAL A 363 -13.03 0.09 4.54
C VAL A 363 -13.46 0.39 5.96
N PHE A 364 -12.74 -0.20 6.92
CA PHE A 364 -12.83 0.13 8.33
C PHE A 364 -11.82 1.23 8.67
N LEU A 365 -12.28 2.26 9.34
CA LEU A 365 -11.48 3.40 9.80
C LEU A 365 -11.63 3.54 11.31
N VAL A 366 -10.52 3.79 12.00
CA VAL A 366 -10.48 4.07 13.42
C VAL A 366 -10.19 5.55 13.62
N PHE A 367 -11.00 6.20 14.44
CA PHE A 367 -10.85 7.61 14.78
C PHE A 367 -10.62 7.82 16.27
N ALA A 368 -9.87 8.87 16.58
CA ALA A 368 -9.68 9.40 17.92
C ALA A 368 -10.14 10.87 17.97
N PRO A 369 -10.66 11.37 19.09
CA PRO A 369 -10.90 12.80 19.27
C PRO A 369 -9.66 13.65 19.02
N ALA A 370 -9.75 14.66 18.16
CA ALA A 370 -8.66 15.57 17.80
C ALA A 370 -8.14 16.36 19.01
N ASN A 371 -9.01 16.66 19.97
CA ASN A 371 -8.69 17.37 21.21
C ASN A 371 -8.10 16.46 22.31
N GLY A 372 -7.98 15.15 22.06
CA GLY A 372 -7.45 14.19 23.03
C GLY A 372 -8.36 13.94 24.26
N THR A 373 -9.65 14.31 24.19
CA THR A 373 -10.58 14.13 25.30
C THR A 373 -10.79 12.66 25.64
N THR A 374 -10.98 12.37 26.93
CA THR A 374 -11.41 11.06 27.44
C THR A 374 -12.90 11.04 27.80
N LEU A 375 -13.61 12.16 27.59
CA LEU A 375 -15.05 12.21 27.80
C LEU A 375 -15.77 11.54 26.62
N PRO A 376 -16.92 10.87 26.87
CA PRO A 376 -17.76 10.35 25.81
C PRO A 376 -18.08 11.44 24.79
N LEU A 377 -17.78 11.16 23.52
CA LEU A 377 -18.05 12.08 22.43
C LEU A 377 -19.53 12.03 22.08
N LYS A 378 -20.15 13.21 21.94
CA LYS A 378 -21.50 13.32 21.39
C LYS A 378 -21.42 13.39 19.88
N LEU A 379 -21.40 12.22 19.25
CA LEU A 379 -21.26 12.09 17.80
C LEU A 379 -22.57 12.43 17.08
N THR A 380 -22.47 13.08 15.91
CA THR A 380 -23.62 13.28 15.02
C THR A 380 -23.93 11.98 14.29
N ARG A 381 -25.20 11.60 14.25
CA ARG A 381 -25.67 10.46 13.45
C ARG A 381 -25.84 10.93 12.00
N PRO A 382 -25.22 10.28 10.99
CA PRO A 382 -25.51 10.54 9.59
C PRO A 382 -27.02 10.46 9.31
N ALA A 383 -27.55 11.42 8.56
CA ALA A 383 -28.98 11.49 8.24
C ALA A 383 -29.45 10.30 7.37
N ASP A 384 -28.56 9.82 6.50
CA ASP A 384 -28.76 8.64 5.67
C ASP A 384 -27.42 7.90 5.47
N ARG A 385 -27.47 6.69 4.93
CA ARG A 385 -26.29 5.89 4.61
C ARG A 385 -25.64 6.32 3.30
N GLN A 386 -26.44 6.69 2.30
CA GLN A 386 -25.91 7.17 1.03
C GLN A 386 -25.28 8.56 1.22
N HIS A 387 -24.07 8.75 0.69
CA HIS A 387 -23.25 9.95 0.88
C HIS A 387 -23.06 10.35 2.35
N TRP A 388 -23.15 9.39 3.28
CA TRP A 388 -23.18 9.66 4.72
C TRP A 388 -24.24 10.72 5.12
N GLY A 389 -25.34 10.83 4.36
CA GLY A 389 -26.41 11.78 4.63
C GLY A 389 -26.10 13.24 4.25
N THR A 390 -24.96 13.51 3.60
CA THR A 390 -24.57 14.86 3.17
C THR A 390 -25.34 15.31 1.92
N GLY A 391 -25.89 14.37 1.15
CA GLY A 391 -26.59 14.66 -0.11
C GLY A 391 -25.68 15.10 -1.26
N GLU A 392 -24.37 15.19 -1.03
CA GLU A 392 -23.38 15.57 -2.03
C GLU A 392 -22.51 14.39 -2.44
N GLU A 393 -22.25 14.24 -3.74
CA GLU A 393 -21.35 13.20 -4.24
C GLU A 393 -19.93 13.40 -3.68
N ARG A 394 -19.28 12.31 -3.25
CA ARG A 394 -17.90 12.30 -2.72
C ARG A 394 -17.69 13.05 -1.40
N LYS A 395 -18.76 13.43 -0.72
CA LYS A 395 -18.72 13.80 0.70
C LYS A 395 -19.20 12.61 1.53
N GLY A 396 -18.47 12.29 2.59
CA GLY A 396 -18.58 11.00 3.25
C GLY A 396 -17.89 10.97 4.60
N VAL A 397 -17.13 9.90 4.85
CA VAL A 397 -16.50 9.66 6.16
C VAL A 397 -15.56 10.78 6.59
N ARG A 398 -14.89 11.41 5.62
CA ARG A 398 -13.98 12.55 5.86
C ARG A 398 -14.72 13.74 6.48
N GLN A 399 -15.76 14.23 5.82
CA GLN A 399 -16.50 15.41 6.29
C GLN A 399 -17.14 15.12 7.64
N TRP A 400 -17.73 13.93 7.78
CA TRP A 400 -18.32 13.51 9.05
C TRP A 400 -17.28 13.49 10.19
N ALA A 401 -16.05 13.02 9.93
CA ALA A 401 -14.97 13.06 10.90
C ALA A 401 -14.55 14.49 11.25
N GLU A 402 -14.44 15.38 10.26
CA GLU A 402 -14.14 16.80 10.46
C GLU A 402 -15.22 17.51 11.30
N GLU A 403 -16.51 17.26 11.03
CA GLU A 403 -17.65 17.82 11.78
C GLU A 403 -17.73 17.34 13.24
N ASN A 404 -17.13 16.18 13.54
CA ASN A 404 -17.09 15.59 14.88
C ASN A 404 -15.73 15.77 15.57
N ASP A 405 -14.84 16.61 15.03
CA ASP A 405 -13.48 16.84 15.54
C ASP A 405 -12.69 15.53 15.73
N LEU A 406 -12.72 14.66 14.72
CA LEU A 406 -12.09 13.34 14.74
C LEU A 406 -10.86 13.29 13.84
N VAL A 407 -9.83 12.57 14.28
CA VAL A 407 -8.62 12.28 13.48
C VAL A 407 -8.47 10.78 13.26
N PRO A 408 -8.14 10.34 12.03
CA PRO A 408 -7.93 8.92 11.75
C PRO A 408 -6.62 8.42 12.37
N VAL A 409 -6.69 7.25 13.01
CA VAL A 409 -5.60 6.63 13.79
C VAL A 409 -5.37 5.15 13.46
N GLY A 410 -6.21 4.54 12.64
CA GLY A 410 -6.06 3.16 12.16
C GLY A 410 -6.99 2.85 11.01
N ALA A 411 -6.70 1.79 10.25
CA ALA A 411 -7.58 1.30 9.19
C ALA A 411 -7.39 -0.20 8.94
N ASN A 412 -8.43 -0.84 8.42
CA ASN A 412 -8.39 -2.18 7.82
C ASN A 412 -9.41 -2.23 6.68
N PHE A 413 -9.33 -3.17 5.75
CA PHE A 413 -10.34 -3.27 4.69
C PHE A 413 -10.45 -4.67 4.11
N ILE A 414 -11.57 -4.95 3.47
CA ILE A 414 -11.85 -6.19 2.74
C ILE A 414 -12.45 -5.87 1.38
N TYR A 415 -12.43 -6.84 0.47
CA TYR A 415 -13.28 -6.82 -0.71
C TYR A 415 -14.47 -7.75 -0.53
N ALA A 416 -15.63 -7.38 -1.05
CA ALA A 416 -16.74 -8.32 -1.27
C ALA A 416 -17.26 -8.22 -2.71
N GLN A 417 -17.81 -9.32 -3.22
CA GLN A 417 -18.34 -9.41 -4.57
C GLN A 417 -19.60 -10.27 -4.59
N ASN A 418 -20.58 -9.86 -5.40
CA ASN A 418 -21.78 -10.64 -5.60
C ASN A 418 -21.47 -11.94 -6.35
N LYS A 419 -22.11 -13.05 -5.99
CA LYS A 419 -21.93 -14.32 -6.72
C LYS A 419 -22.39 -14.24 -8.17
N LYS A 420 -23.39 -13.40 -8.46
CA LYS A 420 -23.90 -13.15 -9.81
C LYS A 420 -23.11 -11.98 -10.40
N GLN A 421 -22.17 -12.28 -11.28
CA GLN A 421 -21.40 -11.29 -12.04
C GLN A 421 -21.93 -11.15 -13.46
#